data_AF-A0A6J4PXR0-F1
#
_entry.id   AF-A0A6J4PXR0-F1
#
_cell.length_a   1.000
_cell.length_b   1.000
_cell.length_c   1.000
_cell.angle_alpha   90.00
_cell.angle_beta   90.00
_cell.angle_gamma   90.00
#
_symmetry.space_group_name_H-M   'P 1'
#
loop_
_entity.id
_entity.type
_entity.pdbx_description
1 polymer ?
#
loop_
_entity_poly.entity_id
_entity_poly.type
_entity_poly.pdbx_seq_one_letter_code
_entity_poly.pdbx_strand_id
1 'polypeptide(L)'
;EVVEIPMPAPVTHDGERLPATYVNFYFVNGALLVPTYRDRKNDRRAIEILQSHLPKHEVIGIDCTELIWGLGAIHCLTQQQPMV
;
A
#
# COMPACT_ATOMS: atom_id res chain seq x y z
N GLU A 1 1.39 9.68 18.18
CA GLU A 1 0.95 10.51 17.04
C GLU A 1 0.07 9.66 16.14
N VAL A 2 -0.92 10.25 15.47
CA VAL A 2 -1.81 9.56 14.54
C VAL A 2 -1.61 10.20 13.17
N VAL A 3 -1.31 9.39 12.16
CA VAL A 3 -1.14 9.84 10.78
C VAL A 3 -2.29 9.26 9.95
N GLU A 4 -3.09 10.14 9.37
CA GLU A 4 -4.20 9.72 8.52
C GLU A 4 -3.71 9.42 7.10
N ILE A 5 -4.11 8.27 6.56
CA ILE A 5 -3.85 7.86 5.19
C ILE A 5 -5.19 7.88 4.43
N PRO A 6 -5.27 8.51 3.24
CA PRO A 6 -6.51 8.51 2.47
C PRO A 6 -6.90 7.08 2.09
N MET A 7 -8.19 6.83 1.88
CA MET A 7 -8.61 5.59 1.20
C MET A 7 -8.51 5.76 -0.32
N PRO A 8 -8.20 4.69 -1.07
CA PRO A 8 -8.38 4.72 -2.52
C PRO A 8 -9.86 4.91 -2.88
N ALA A 9 -10.12 5.38 -4.10
CA ALA A 9 -11.44 5.24 -4.71
C ALA A 9 -11.90 3.76 -4.65
N PRO A 10 -13.21 3.48 -4.57
CA PRO A 10 -13.70 2.10 -4.54
C PRO A 10 -13.15 1.29 -5.72
N VAL A 11 -12.40 0.23 -5.40
CA VAL A 11 -11.99 -0.77 -6.38
C VAL A 11 -13.06 -1.85 -6.40
N THR A 12 -13.52 -2.20 -7.59
CA THR A 12 -14.59 -3.18 -7.79
C THR A 12 -14.21 -4.19 -8.85
N HIS A 13 -14.61 -5.45 -8.65
CA HIS A 13 -14.47 -6.52 -9.65
C HIS A 13 -15.74 -7.35 -9.63
N ASP A 14 -16.30 -7.68 -10.80
CA ASP A 14 -17.56 -8.43 -10.94
C ASP A 14 -18.73 -7.92 -10.09
N GLY A 15 -18.80 -6.60 -9.89
CA GLY A 15 -19.84 -5.95 -9.08
C GLY A 15 -19.60 -5.99 -7.57
N GLU A 16 -18.52 -6.64 -7.11
CA GLU A 16 -18.14 -6.69 -5.70
C GLU A 16 -17.10 -5.62 -5.36
N ARG A 17 -17.21 -5.04 -4.16
CA ARG A 17 -16.23 -4.07 -3.66
C ARG A 17 -15.05 -4.79 -3.01
N LEU A 18 -13.85 -4.48 -3.48
CA LEU A 18 -12.62 -5.08 -2.98
C LEU A 18 -12.05 -4.29 -1.78
N PRO A 19 -11.31 -4.95 -0.87
CA PRO A 19 -10.80 -4.35 0.36
C PRO A 19 -9.50 -3.53 0.13
N ALA A 20 -9.48 -2.69 -0.91
CA ALA A 20 -8.31 -1.88 -1.26
C ALA A 20 -7.97 -0.86 -0.16
N THR A 21 -6.71 -0.85 0.26
CA THR A 21 -6.17 0.09 1.25
C THR A 21 -4.65 0.26 1.08
N TYR A 22 -4.14 1.48 1.30
CA TYR A 22 -2.69 1.74 1.26
C TYR A 22 -1.96 1.23 2.51
N VAL A 23 -2.68 0.92 3.59
CA VAL A 23 -2.05 0.45 4.84
C VAL A 23 -1.66 -1.03 4.82
N ASN A 24 -1.99 -1.76 3.75
CA ASN A 24 -1.50 -3.12 3.52
C ASN A 24 -0.10 -3.12 2.89
N PHE A 25 0.76 -2.21 3.37
CA PHE A 25 2.14 -2.02 2.94
C PHE A 25 3.08 -3.03 3.61
N TYR A 26 4.30 -3.18 3.09
CA TYR A 26 5.32 -4.04 3.68
C TYR A 26 6.69 -3.37 3.72
N PHE A 27 7.36 -3.47 4.86
CA PHE A 27 8.73 -2.99 5.02
C PHE A 27 9.74 -4.00 4.46
N VAL A 28 10.64 -3.52 3.61
CA VAL A 28 11.87 -4.21 3.23
C VAL A 28 13.07 -3.43 3.76
N ASN A 29 14.27 -3.99 3.69
CA ASN A 29 15.48 -3.29 4.11
C ASN A 29 15.64 -1.99 3.31
N GLY A 30 15.47 -0.85 3.97
CA GLY A 30 15.62 0.48 3.38
C GLY A 30 14.42 1.00 2.58
N ALA A 31 13.31 0.27 2.51
CA ALA A 31 12.13 0.71 1.74
C ALA A 31 10.79 0.28 2.35
N LEU A 32 9.73 0.99 1.99
CA LEU A 32 8.34 0.64 2.24
C LEU A 32 7.63 0.40 0.91
N LEU A 33 7.11 -0.79 0.70
CA LEU A 33 6.32 -1.13 -0.48
C LEU A 33 4.85 -0.85 -0.19
N VAL A 34 4.24 0.08 -0.94
CA VAL A 34 2.86 0.55 -0.73
C VAL A 34 1.99 0.08 -1.90
N PRO A 35 0.87 -0.62 -1.66
CA PRO A 35 -0.03 -1.01 -2.74
C PRO A 35 -0.74 0.21 -3.31
N THR A 36 -0.77 0.36 -4.63
CA THR A 36 -1.51 1.40 -5.35
C THR A 36 -2.64 0.79 -6.18
N TYR A 37 -3.62 1.61 -6.55
CA TYR A 37 -4.89 1.10 -7.10
C TYR A 37 -5.38 1.88 -8.33
N ARG A 38 -4.45 2.49 -9.09
CA ARG A 38 -4.73 3.34 -10.27
C ARG A 38 -5.57 4.58 -9.95
N ASP A 39 -5.71 4.94 -8.68
CA ASP A 39 -6.25 6.21 -8.23
C ASP A 39 -5.08 7.20 -8.08
N ARG A 40 -4.64 7.76 -9.22
CA ARG A 40 -3.43 8.61 -9.28
C ARG A 40 -3.37 9.71 -8.21
N LYS A 41 -4.53 10.25 -7.79
CA LYS A 41 -4.59 11.30 -6.78
C LYS A 41 -4.30 10.74 -5.39
N ASN A 42 -5.00 9.68 -4.98
CA ASN A 42 -4.83 9.12 -3.64
C ASN A 42 -3.59 8.22 -3.53
N ASP A 43 -3.19 7.54 -4.60
CA ASP A 43 -1.95 6.76 -4.69
C ASP A 43 -0.76 7.68 -4.35
N ARG A 44 -0.66 8.81 -5.08
CA ARG A 44 0.39 9.80 -4.87
C ARG A 44 0.34 10.39 -3.47
N ARG A 45 -0.85 10.78 -2.99
CA ARG A 45 -1.02 11.38 -1.67
C ARG A 45 -0.60 10.43 -0.54
N ALA A 46 -0.97 9.15 -0.63
CA ALA A 46 -0.58 8.15 0.35
C ALA A 46 0.94 7.97 0.39
N ILE A 47 1.59 7.87 -0.77
CA ILE A 47 3.05 7.77 -0.88
C ILE A 47 3.72 9.01 -0.29
N GLU A 48 3.27 10.23 -0.63
CA GLU A 48 3.83 11.48 -0.12
C GLU A 48 3.73 11.59 1.41
N ILE A 49 2.59 11.20 2.00
CA ILE A 49 2.40 11.19 3.46
C ILE A 49 3.33 10.16 4.10
N LEU A 50 3.40 8.93 3.58
CA LEU A 50 4.27 7.90 4.15
C LEU A 50 5.75 8.30 4.04
N GLN A 51 6.15 8.88 2.91
CA GLN A 51 7.53 9.29 2.66
C GLN A 51 7.98 10.39 3.62
N SER A 52 7.11 11.35 3.95
CA SER A 52 7.46 12.43 4.88
C SER A 52 7.69 11.93 6.31
N HIS A 53 7.07 10.83 6.70
CA HIS A 53 7.23 10.20 8.03
C HIS A 53 8.34 9.14 8.07
N LEU A 54 8.83 8.70 6.90
CA LEU A 54 9.85 7.66 6.78
C LEU A 54 11.10 8.18 6.05
N PRO A 55 11.81 9.21 6.57
CA PRO A 55 12.91 9.86 5.85
C PRO A 55 14.13 8.96 5.60
N LYS A 56 14.18 7.79 6.25
CA LYS A 56 15.27 6.78 6.07
C LYS A 56 14.89 5.63 5.14
N HIS A 57 13.65 5.62 4.62
CA HIS A 57 13.17 4.58 3.73
C HIS A 57 12.71 5.20 2.41
N GLU A 58 12.91 4.50 1.32
CA GLU A 58 12.26 4.82 0.05
C GLU A 58 10.83 4.26 0.06
N VAL A 59 9.84 5.10 -0.22
CA VAL A 59 8.44 4.66 -0.32
C VAL A 59 8.10 4.38 -1.79
N ILE A 60 7.89 3.11 -2.10
CA ILE A 60 7.73 2.60 -3.46
C ILE A 60 6.29 2.13 -3.67
N GLY A 61 5.58 2.74 -4.61
CA GLY A 61 4.25 2.31 -5.02
C GLY A 61 4.28 1.11 -5.95
N ILE A 62 3.44 0.10 -5.69
CA ILE A 62 3.28 -1.09 -6.55
C ILE A 62 1.81 -1.24 -6.93
N ASP A 63 1.50 -1.28 -8.23
CA ASP A 63 0.12 -1.49 -8.72
C ASP A 63 -0.39 -2.85 -8.24
N CYS A 64 -1.37 -2.82 -7.34
CA CYS A 64 -2.02 -3.98 -6.76
C CYS A 64 -3.49 -4.09 -7.20
N THR A 65 -3.94 -3.36 -8.22
CA THR A 65 -5.33 -3.41 -8.70
C THR A 65 -5.76 -4.81 -9.09
N GLU A 66 -4.89 -5.61 -9.70
CA GLU A 66 -5.21 -7.00 -10.03
C GLU A 66 -5.03 -7.93 -8.81
N LEU A 67 -4.08 -7.62 -7.94
CA LEU A 67 -3.76 -8.42 -6.76
C LEU A 67 -4.90 -8.42 -5.73
N ILE A 68 -5.52 -7.26 -5.51
CA ILE A 68 -6.56 -7.06 -4.49
C ILE A 68 -7.84 -7.86 -4.75
N TRP A 69 -7.99 -8.41 -5.96
CA TRP A 69 -9.05 -9.37 -6.26
C TRP A 69 -8.96 -10.63 -5.39
N GLY A 70 -7.74 -11.03 -4.99
CA GLY A 70 -7.49 -12.09 -4.01
C GLY A 70 -7.78 -11.68 -2.54
N LEU A 71 -8.43 -10.53 -2.32
CA LEU A 71 -8.81 -9.99 -1.00
C LEU A 71 -7.63 -9.63 -0.08
N GLY A 72 -6.42 -9.51 -0.64
CA GLY A 72 -5.21 -9.08 0.06
C GLY A 72 -4.25 -8.34 -0.87
N ALA A 73 -3.25 -7.67 -0.30
CA ALA A 73 -2.19 -7.02 -1.05
C ALA A 73 -0.81 -7.42 -0.52
N ILE A 74 0.15 -6.50 -0.51
CA ILE A 74 1.58 -6.80 -0.30
C ILE A 74 1.84 -7.42 1.08
N HIS A 75 1.31 -6.81 2.16
CA HIS A 75 1.53 -7.32 3.53
C HIS A 75 0.98 -8.74 3.70
N CYS A 76 -0.14 -9.06 3.07
CA CYS A 76 -0.79 -10.37 3.21
C CYS A 76 0.03 -11.52 2.61
N LEU A 77 0.89 -11.23 1.63
CA LEU A 77 1.65 -12.23 0.87
C LEU A 77 3.09 -12.40 1.34
N THR A 78 3.52 -11.59 2.30
CA THR A 78 4.93 -11.47 2.71
C THR A 78 5.13 -11.92 4.15
N GLN A 79 6.33 -12.37 4.45
CA GLN A 79 6.77 -12.71 5.80
C GLN A 79 8.24 -12.32 5.95
N GLN A 80 8.54 -11.44 6.89
CA GLN A 80 9.92 -11.07 7.17
C GLN A 80 10.63 -12.18 7.96
N GLN A 81 11.89 -12.41 7.63
CA GLN A 81 12.81 -13.16 8.47
C GLN A 81 13.88 -12.20 8.98
N PRO A 82 13.94 -11.94 10.31
CA PRO A 82 14.97 -11.09 10.89
C PRO A 82 16.38 -11.65 10.62
N MET A 83 17.33 -10.75 10.40
CA MET A 83 18.75 -11.10 10.36
C MET A 83 19.21 -11.48 11.77
N VAL A 84 20.05 -12.53 11.87
CA VAL A 84 20.70 -12.98 13.10
C VAL A 84 22.13 -12.46 13.19
#